data_AF-J3G0F0-F1
#
_entry.id   AF-J3G0F0-F1
#
_cell.length_a   1.000
_cell.length_b   1.000
_cell.length_c   1.000
_cell.angle_alpha   90.00
_cell.angle_beta   90.00
_cell.angle_gamma   90.00
#
_symmetry.space_group_name_H-M   'P 1'
#
loop_
_entity.id
_entity.type
_entity.pdbx_description
1 polymer ?
#
loop_
_entity_poly.entity_id
_entity_poly.type
_entity_poly.pdbx_seq_one_letter_code
_entity_poly.pdbx_strand_id
1 'polypeptide(L)'
;MSAVILESVLTCPHCSFAKQEAMPTDACQFFYECGNCRTLLRPNPGDCCVFCSFGSMKCPPIQEQRGCCDNRTNVPPQLGNPICGGEI
;
A
#
# COMPACT_ATOMS: atom_id res chain seq x y z
N MET A 1 -9.21 -19.83 1.08
CA MET A 1 -9.28 -18.67 2.00
C MET A 1 -7.91 -18.04 2.03
N SER A 2 -7.75 -16.90 1.35
CA SER A 2 -6.48 -16.18 1.27
C SER A 2 -6.30 -15.43 2.59
N ALA A 3 -5.40 -15.91 3.45
CA ALA A 3 -5.08 -15.24 4.71
C ALA A 3 -4.30 -13.97 4.39
N VAL A 4 -5.00 -12.84 4.37
CA VAL A 4 -4.39 -11.52 4.23
C VAL A 4 -3.55 -11.24 5.47
N ILE A 5 -2.27 -10.95 5.28
CA ILE A 5 -1.37 -10.64 6.39
C ILE A 5 -1.53 -9.16 6.68
N LEU A 6 -2.35 -8.86 7.68
CA LEU A 6 -2.58 -7.50 8.15
C LEU A 6 -1.38 -7.01 8.97
N GLU A 7 -0.55 -7.88 9.51
CA GLU A 7 0.60 -7.47 10.33
C GLU A 7 1.80 -7.07 9.47
N SER A 8 2.24 -5.83 9.61
CA SER A 8 3.50 -5.37 8.99
C SER A 8 4.34 -4.61 10.00
N VAL A 9 5.66 -4.74 9.87
CA VAL A 9 6.60 -4.02 10.72
C VAL A 9 6.98 -2.73 10.01
N LEU A 10 6.52 -1.61 10.56
CA LEU A 10 6.82 -0.28 10.05
C LEU A 10 8.07 0.25 10.77
N THR A 11 9.11 0.54 9.98
CA THR A 11 10.39 1.00 10.52
C THR A 11 10.55 2.49 10.29
N CYS A 12 10.73 3.25 11.37
CA CYS A 12 10.90 4.69 11.28
C CYS A 12 12.34 5.05 10.85
N PRO A 13 12.57 5.73 9.71
CA PRO A 13 13.90 6.20 9.29
C PRO A 13 14.53 7.25 10.22
N HIS A 14 13.76 7.93 11.07
CA HIS A 14 14.29 8.98 11.95
C HIS A 14 14.92 8.43 13.24
N CYS A 15 14.34 7.38 13.81
CA CYS A 15 14.78 6.81 15.10
C CYS A 15 15.11 5.32 15.02
N SER A 16 15.02 4.71 13.83
CA SER A 16 15.18 3.27 13.60
C SER A 16 14.23 2.39 14.42
N PHE A 17 13.13 2.97 14.92
CA PHE A 17 12.15 2.23 15.70
C PHE A 17 11.26 1.42 14.76
N ALA A 18 11.25 0.10 14.95
CA ALA A 18 10.37 -0.82 14.27
C ALA A 18 9.15 -1.08 15.15
N LYS A 19 7.95 -0.83 14.61
CA LYS A 19 6.69 -1.14 15.28
C LYS A 19 5.87 -2.08 14.41
N GLN A 20 5.38 -3.15 15.00
CA GLN A 20 4.39 -4.01 14.35
C GLN A 20 3.03 -3.32 14.41
N GLU A 21 2.42 -3.10 13.25
CA GLU A 21 1.10 -2.48 13.11
C GLU A 21 0.22 -3.35 12.21
N ALA A 22 -1.06 -3.43 12.57
CA ALA A 22 -2.07 -4.06 11.74
C ALA A 22 -2.51 -3.08 10.67
N MET A 23 -2.13 -3.35 9.42
CA MET A 23 -2.55 -2.62 8.26
C MET A 23 -4.05 -2.81 8.03
N PRO A 24 -4.86 -1.75 8.05
CA PRO A 24 -6.28 -1.86 7.75
C PRO A 24 -6.48 -2.28 6.30
N THR A 25 -7.36 -3.25 6.07
CA THR A 25 -7.81 -3.66 4.72
C THR A 25 -8.78 -2.66 4.10
N ASP A 26 -9.39 -1.80 4.91
CA ASP A 26 -10.45 -0.89 4.50
C ASP A 26 -9.92 0.47 3.98
N ALA A 27 -8.65 0.82 4.27
CA ALA A 27 -8.09 2.12 3.88
C ALA A 27 -6.56 2.13 3.81
N CYS A 28 -6.00 2.98 2.94
CA CYS A 28 -4.56 3.24 2.88
C CYS A 28 -4.13 4.25 3.97
N GLN A 29 -3.20 3.85 4.83
CA GLN A 29 -2.59 4.74 5.82
C GLN A 29 -1.55 5.65 5.14
N PHE A 30 -1.91 6.92 4.91
CA PHE A 30 -1.02 7.90 4.27
C PHE A 30 -0.13 8.63 5.27
N PHE A 31 -0.57 8.74 6.53
CA PHE A 31 0.21 9.38 7.59
C PHE A 31 0.36 8.41 8.74
N TYR A 32 1.58 8.27 9.24
CA TYR A 32 1.87 7.44 10.39
C TYR A 32 2.68 8.21 11.41
N GLU A 33 2.17 8.30 12.63
CA GLU A 33 2.90 8.91 13.72
C GLU A 33 3.72 7.85 14.45
N CYS A 34 5.04 8.03 14.51
CA CYS A 34 5.89 7.11 15.24
C CYS A 34 5.66 7.26 16.75
N GLY A 35 5.29 6.19 17.45
CA GLY A 35 5.09 6.23 18.91
C GLY A 35 6.34 6.56 19.74
N ASN A 36 7.55 6.38 19.17
CA ASN A 36 8.81 6.65 19.86
C ASN A 36 9.24 8.12 19.74
N CYS A 37 9.35 8.64 18.51
CA CYS A 37 9.80 10.02 18.27
C CYS A 37 8.66 11.02 17.99
N ARG A 38 7.41 10.57 17.88
CA ARG A 38 6.23 11.36 17.47
C ARG A 38 6.38 12.08 16.14
N THR A 39 7.30 11.62 15.29
CA THR A 39 7.42 12.12 13.93
C THR A 39 6.27 11.59 13.08
N LEU A 40 5.65 12.51 12.34
CA LEU A 40 4.72 12.20 11.26
C LEU A 40 5.49 11.75 10.02
N LEU A 41 5.44 10.46 9.74
CA LEU A 41 5.97 9.82 8.55
C LEU A 41 4.97 9.95 7.41
N ARG A 42 5.51 10.26 6.22
CA ARG A 42 4.78 10.37 4.96
C ARG A 42 5.39 9.42 3.94
N PRO A 43 4.59 8.74 3.10
CA PRO A 43 5.09 7.87 2.06
C PRO A 43 5.93 8.66 1.05
N ASN A 44 6.84 7.96 0.41
CA ASN A 44 7.65 8.52 -0.67
C ASN A 44 6.78 8.79 -1.91
N PRO A 45 7.16 9.77 -2.75
CA PRO A 45 6.46 10.02 -4.00
C PRO A 45 6.58 8.79 -4.91
N GLY A 46 5.46 8.11 -5.14
CA GLY A 46 5.39 6.86 -5.91
C GLY A 46 4.82 5.67 -5.12
N ASP A 47 4.71 5.77 -3.80
CA ASP A 47 4.08 4.77 -2.94
C ASP A 47 2.66 5.19 -2.51
N CYS A 48 1.77 4.23 -2.32
CA CYS A 48 0.38 4.47 -1.94
C CYS A 48 0.12 4.56 -0.42
N CYS A 49 0.96 3.94 0.41
CA CYS A 49 0.82 3.84 1.87
C CYS A 49 2.20 4.02 2.54
N VAL A 50 2.23 4.53 3.79
CA VAL A 50 3.47 4.53 4.62
C VAL A 50 4.08 3.12 4.75
N PHE A 51 3.22 2.10 4.70
CA PHE A 51 3.60 0.70 4.71
C PHE A 51 4.28 0.24 3.41
N CYS A 52 3.93 0.79 2.25
CA CYS A 52 4.63 0.48 1.00
C CYS A 52 6.06 1.03 0.98
N SER A 53 6.28 2.20 1.60
CA SER A 53 7.59 2.84 1.68
C SER A 53 8.47 2.32 2.82
N PHE A 54 7.91 2.14 4.02
CA PHE A 54 8.65 1.85 5.25
C PHE A 54 8.26 0.52 5.93
N GLY A 55 7.24 -0.15 5.41
CA GLY A 55 6.81 -1.45 5.90
C GLY A 55 7.62 -2.58 5.29
N SER A 56 7.73 -3.67 6.04
CA SER A 56 8.37 -4.91 5.55
C SER A 56 7.46 -5.73 4.62
N MET A 57 6.14 -5.59 4.74
CA MET A 57 5.14 -6.33 3.96
C MET A 57 4.31 -5.39 3.08
N LYS A 58 3.92 -5.87 1.90
CA LYS A 58 3.13 -5.11 0.91
C LYS A 58 1.67 -4.98 1.36
N CYS A 59 1.00 -3.89 0.94
CA CYS A 59 -0.35 -3.56 1.38
C CYS A 59 -1.37 -4.68 0.98
N PRO A 60 -2.37 -5.02 1.82
CA PRO A 60 -3.39 -6.03 1.59
C PRO A 60 -3.99 -6.09 0.17
N PRO A 61 -4.37 -4.97 -0.46
CA PRO A 61 -4.86 -4.98 -1.85
C PRO A 61 -3.88 -5.62 -2.84
N ILE A 62 -2.57 -5.48 -2.63
CA ILE A 62 -1.53 -6.11 -3.46
C ILE A 62 -1.49 -7.63 -3.21
N GLN A 63 -1.66 -8.07 -1.95
CA GLN A 63 -1.70 -9.49 -1.59
C GLN A 63 -2.95 -10.19 -2.14
N GLU A 64 -4.09 -9.49 -2.16
CA GLU A 64 -5.36 -9.98 -2.70
C GLU A 64 -5.48 -9.81 -4.22
N GLN A 65 -4.44 -9.31 -4.90
CA GLN A 65 -4.49 -8.91 -6.33
C GLN A 65 -5.62 -7.91 -6.67
N ARG A 66 -6.22 -7.27 -5.66
CA ARG A 66 -7.17 -6.17 -5.82
C ARG A 66 -6.35 -4.88 -5.87
N GLY A 67 -5.82 -4.55 -7.04
CA GLY A 67 -5.01 -3.34 -7.24
C GLY A 67 -5.66 -2.11 -6.60
N CYS A 68 -4.99 -1.50 -5.64
CA CYS A 68 -5.39 -0.19 -5.12
C CYS A 68 -4.54 0.90 -5.77
N CYS A 69 -5.23 1.90 -6.33
CA CYS A 69 -4.71 3.14 -6.90
C CYS A 69 -3.66 2.94 -8.00
N ASP A 70 -4.17 2.92 -9.22
CA ASP A 70 -3.44 2.91 -10.48
C ASP A 70 -2.43 4.07 -10.57
N ASN A 71 -1.15 3.78 -10.43
CA ASN A 71 -0.14 4.41 -11.28
C ASN A 71 1.05 3.47 -11.49
N ARG A 72 0.99 2.81 -12.66
CA ARG A 72 2.09 2.28 -13.49
C ARG A 72 2.33 0.77 -13.52
N THR A 73 1.73 0.20 -14.56
CA THR A 73 2.48 -0.52 -15.63
C THR A 73 3.18 -1.81 -15.21
N ASN A 74 2.41 -2.83 -14.82
CA ASN A 74 2.77 -4.21 -15.09
C ASN A 74 1.51 -5.05 -15.33
N VAL A 75 0.84 -4.76 -16.46
CA VAL A 75 -0.18 -5.62 -17.04
C VAL A 75 0.54 -6.76 -17.76
N PRO A 76 0.46 -8.04 -17.32
CA PRO A 76 0.67 -9.13 -18.26
C PRO A 76 -0.46 -9.07 -19.31
N PRO A 77 -0.14 -9.12 -20.61
CA PRO A 77 -1.09 -8.74 -21.65
C PRO A 77 -2.03 -9.92 -21.91
N GLN A 78 -3.20 -10.02 -21.27
CA GLN A 78 -4.24 -10.93 -21.78
C GLN A 78 -5.66 -10.39 -21.51
N LEU A 79 -6.19 -9.82 -22.60
CA LEU A 79 -7.56 -10.02 -23.12
C LEU A 79 -8.72 -9.27 -22.46
N GLY A 80 -9.15 -8.18 -23.12
CA GLY A 80 -10.50 -7.65 -22.97
C GLY A 80 -10.56 -6.13 -23.12
N ASN A 81 -10.43 -5.64 -24.34
CA ASN A 81 -10.52 -4.22 -24.69
C ASN A 81 -11.90 -3.65 -24.27
N PRO A 82 -12.02 -2.63 -23.39
CA PRO A 82 -13.25 -1.87 -23.32
C PRO A 82 -13.24 -0.84 -24.45
N ILE A 83 -14.11 -1.07 -25.44
CA ILE A 83 -14.42 -0.12 -26.50
C ILE A 83 -14.95 1.17 -25.81
N CYS A 84 -14.11 2.20 -25.69
CA CYS A 84 -14.59 3.56 -25.47
C CYS A 84 -14.83 4.21 -26.84
N GLY A 85 -16.05 4.11 -27.34
CA GLY A 85 -16.51 4.76 -28.55
C GLY A 85 -18.02 4.63 -28.66
N GLY A 86 -18.72 5.77 -28.62
CA GLY A 86 -20.16 5.82 -28.47
C GLY A 86 -20.95 5.20 -29.61
N GLU A 87 -22.20 4.92 -29.30
CA GLU A 87 -23.24 4.64 -30.29
C GLU A 87 -24.51 5.41 -29.90
N ILE A 88 -24.98 6.14 -30.92
CA ILE A 88 -26.19 6.93 -31.19
C ILE A 88 -27.32 6.90 -30.17
#